data_AF-A0A933J5Y5-F1
#
_entry.id   AF-A0A933J5Y5-F1
#
_cell.length_a   1.000
_cell.length_b   1.000
_cell.length_c   1.000
_cell.angle_alpha   90.00
_cell.angle_beta   90.00
_cell.angle_gamma   90.00
#
_symmetry.space_group_name_H-M   'P 1'
#
loop_
_entity.id
_entity.type
_entity.pdbx_description
1 polymer ?
#
loop_
_entity_poly.entity_id
_entity_poly.type
_entity_poly.pdbx_seq_one_letter_code
_entity_poly.pdbx_strand_id
1 'polypeptide(L)'
;MPFQEYDYITLGGTEFLDILDLAWIDRKLVLRVQSYETDAKRYQLAKQNELNLQTKGIAFHLVEGDIFDYQRQSCGKHIYFIDLEGTCRPKEYVPLFRNWFQQNIIRPNDFLLITSYLGRNPGWEKVLEPFDAEFRLLRLTSFVEKRKVYKRAHPLFVLHQALLKAGLEDELK
;
A
#
# COMPACT_ATOMS: atom_id res chain seq x y z
N MET A 1 -3.22 -27.03 14.14
CA MET A 1 -3.92 -25.72 14.10
C MET A 1 -4.15 -25.38 12.64
N PRO A 2 -5.30 -24.86 12.20
CA PRO A 2 -5.40 -24.39 10.82
C PRO A 2 -4.40 -23.24 10.67
N PHE A 3 -3.44 -23.43 9.76
CA PHE A 3 -2.30 -22.52 9.57
C PHE A 3 -2.84 -21.14 9.19
N GLN A 4 -2.63 -20.16 10.08
CA GLN A 4 -2.79 -18.76 9.75
C GLN A 4 -1.64 -18.40 8.81
N GLU A 5 -1.95 -18.11 7.55
CA GLU A 5 -0.91 -17.91 6.54
C GLU A 5 -0.57 -16.42 6.34
N TYR A 6 -1.56 -15.53 6.51
CA TYR A 6 -1.42 -14.10 6.20
C TYR A 6 -1.95 -13.18 7.32
N ASP A 7 -1.29 -12.03 7.48
CA ASP A 7 -1.82 -10.82 8.11
C ASP A 7 -2.09 -9.77 7.03
N TYR A 8 -3.30 -9.20 7.02
CA TYR A 8 -3.72 -8.20 6.03
C TYR A 8 -3.60 -6.79 6.62
N ILE A 9 -2.72 -5.97 6.06
CA ILE A 9 -2.44 -4.61 6.54
C ILE A 9 -2.98 -3.63 5.50
N THR A 10 -3.87 -2.73 5.91
CA THR A 10 -4.57 -1.84 4.98
C THR A 10 -4.79 -0.44 5.55
N LEU A 11 -5.12 0.51 4.69
CA LEU A 11 -5.76 1.76 5.10
C LEU A 11 -7.26 1.52 5.40
N GLY A 12 -7.88 2.43 6.13
CA GLY A 12 -9.24 2.30 6.67
C GLY A 12 -10.24 3.26 6.05
N GLY A 13 -11.52 2.97 6.24
CA GLY A 13 -12.67 3.80 5.87
C GLY A 13 -13.59 3.17 4.81
N THR A 14 -13.02 2.64 3.72
CA THR A 14 -13.80 2.18 2.54
C THR A 14 -13.43 0.79 2.04
N GLU A 15 -12.30 0.24 2.49
CA GLU A 15 -11.76 -1.06 2.07
C GLU A 15 -12.50 -2.25 2.73
N PHE A 16 -13.57 -1.99 3.48
CA PHE A 16 -14.41 -3.03 4.08
C PHE A 16 -14.96 -4.00 3.04
N LEU A 17 -15.38 -3.49 1.87
CA LEU A 17 -15.86 -4.34 0.78
C LEU A 17 -14.73 -5.19 0.22
N ASP A 18 -13.53 -4.63 0.05
CA ASP A 18 -12.36 -5.37 -0.43
C ASP A 18 -12.00 -6.51 0.52
N ILE A 19 -12.05 -6.28 1.84
CA ILE A 19 -11.82 -7.33 2.85
C ILE A 19 -12.88 -8.44 2.73
N LEU A 20 -14.15 -8.10 2.51
CA LEU A 20 -15.21 -9.09 2.36
C LEU A 20 -15.10 -9.88 1.05
N ASP A 21 -14.76 -9.20 -0.04
CA ASP A 21 -14.59 -9.82 -1.35
C ASP A 21 -13.38 -10.78 -1.31
N LEU A 22 -12.28 -10.38 -0.68
CA LEU A 22 -11.15 -11.26 -0.42
C LEU A 22 -11.52 -12.44 0.48
N ALA A 23 -12.30 -12.21 1.55
CA ALA A 23 -12.77 -13.28 2.43
C ALA A 23 -13.64 -14.31 1.69
N TRP A 24 -14.41 -13.86 0.68
CA TRP A 24 -15.23 -14.71 -0.17
C TRP A 24 -14.37 -15.57 -1.11
N ILE A 25 -13.29 -15.02 -1.67
CA ILE A 25 -12.34 -15.74 -2.53
C ILE A 25 -11.54 -16.76 -1.71
N ASP A 26 -10.84 -16.31 -0.68
CA ASP A 26 -10.11 -17.16 0.26
C ASP A 26 -10.04 -16.49 1.64
N ARG A 27 -10.79 -17.05 2.58
CA ARG A 27 -10.89 -16.56 3.95
C ARG A 27 -9.55 -16.50 4.68
N LYS A 28 -8.56 -17.32 4.30
CA LYS A 28 -7.23 -17.34 4.94
C LYS A 28 -6.43 -16.06 4.73
N LEU A 29 -6.74 -15.28 3.69
CA LEU A 29 -6.03 -14.05 3.34
C LEU A 29 -6.33 -12.90 4.32
N VAL A 30 -7.48 -12.94 4.99
CA VAL A 30 -8.01 -11.84 5.81
C VAL A 30 -8.48 -12.30 7.18
N LEU A 31 -7.94 -13.41 7.71
CA LEU A 31 -8.29 -13.87 9.08
C LEU A 31 -7.91 -12.84 10.15
N ARG A 32 -6.81 -12.11 9.91
CA ARG A 32 -6.34 -11.01 10.75
C ARG A 32 -6.11 -9.79 9.87
N VAL A 33 -6.82 -8.72 10.19
CA VAL A 33 -6.76 -7.46 9.47
C VAL A 33 -6.36 -6.37 10.43
N GLN A 34 -5.37 -5.57 10.05
CA GLN A 34 -5.03 -4.34 10.75
C GLN A 34 -5.21 -3.17 9.78
N SER A 35 -6.08 -2.24 10.16
CA SER A 35 -6.48 -1.12 9.32
C SER A 35 -6.08 0.20 9.97
N TYR A 36 -5.57 1.13 9.17
CA TYR A 36 -5.06 2.42 9.62
C TYR A 36 -5.85 3.57 9.02
N GLU A 37 -6.23 4.54 9.84
CA GLU A 37 -6.94 5.73 9.37
C GLU A 37 -6.51 6.97 10.14
N THR A 38 -6.25 8.06 9.41
CA THR A 38 -5.84 9.36 9.95
C THR A 38 -6.98 10.38 9.94
N ASP A 39 -7.96 10.24 9.03
CA ASP A 39 -9.15 11.08 9.01
C ASP A 39 -10.16 10.64 10.07
N ALA A 40 -10.44 11.53 11.01
CA ALA A 40 -11.34 11.25 12.13
C ALA A 40 -12.74 10.79 11.68
N LYS A 41 -13.29 11.28 10.56
CA LYS A 41 -14.63 10.89 10.10
C LYS A 41 -14.61 9.49 9.51
N ARG A 42 -13.64 9.18 8.65
CA ARG A 42 -13.45 7.83 8.11
C ARG A 42 -13.13 6.82 9.21
N TYR A 43 -12.39 7.23 10.24
CA TYR A 43 -12.09 6.37 11.38
C TYR A 43 -13.36 5.96 12.13
N GLN A 44 -14.27 6.91 12.39
CA GLN A 44 -15.57 6.60 13.00
C GLN A 44 -16.42 5.65 12.13
N LEU A 45 -16.38 5.81 10.80
CA LEU A 45 -17.06 4.89 9.87
C LEU A 45 -16.43 3.49 9.91
N ALA A 46 -15.10 3.39 9.89
CA ALA A 46 -14.38 2.12 9.98
C ALA A 46 -14.68 1.39 11.31
N LYS A 47 -14.79 2.13 12.42
CA LYS A 47 -15.15 1.58 13.73
C LYS A 47 -16.55 0.96 13.77
N GLN A 48 -17.52 1.53 13.03
CA GLN A 48 -18.85 0.92 12.90
C GLN A 48 -18.79 -0.40 12.10
N ASN A 49 -17.89 -0.47 11.11
CA ASN A 49 -17.71 -1.65 10.27
C ASN A 49 -16.91 -2.78 10.94
N GLU A 50 -16.08 -2.47 11.94
CA GLU A 50 -15.34 -3.46 12.73
C GLU A 50 -16.26 -4.55 13.30
N LEU A 51 -17.40 -4.16 13.89
CA LEU A 51 -18.37 -5.12 14.46
C LEU A 51 -18.92 -6.08 13.39
N ASN A 52 -19.15 -5.57 12.17
CA ASN A 52 -19.63 -6.37 11.04
C ASN A 52 -18.56 -7.37 10.56
N LEU A 53 -17.27 -7.05 10.64
CA LEU A 53 -16.19 -7.99 10.31
C LEU A 53 -16.02 -9.05 11.42
N GLN A 54 -16.08 -8.63 12.68
CA GLN A 54 -15.94 -9.53 13.83
C GLN A 54 -17.06 -10.57 13.87
N THR A 55 -18.31 -10.19 13.59
CA THR A 55 -19.45 -11.16 13.48
C THR A 55 -19.27 -12.16 12.34
N LYS A 56 -18.49 -11.83 11.32
CA LYS A 56 -18.08 -12.73 10.23
C LYS A 56 -16.81 -13.51 10.56
N GLY A 57 -16.33 -13.48 11.81
CA GLY A 57 -15.16 -14.22 12.27
C GLY A 57 -13.84 -13.71 11.70
N ILE A 58 -13.78 -12.44 11.30
CA ILE A 58 -12.55 -11.76 10.89
C ILE A 58 -12.03 -10.98 12.10
N ALA A 59 -10.81 -11.27 12.53
CA ALA A 59 -10.18 -10.50 13.60
C ALA A 59 -9.68 -9.18 13.00
N PHE A 60 -10.45 -8.12 13.20
CA PHE A 60 -10.15 -6.77 12.72
C PHE A 60 -9.62 -5.91 13.86
N HIS A 61 -8.55 -5.16 13.60
CA HIS A 61 -7.99 -4.16 14.51
C HIS A 61 -7.86 -2.82 13.79
N LEU A 62 -8.61 -1.83 14.23
CA LEU A 62 -8.53 -0.47 13.72
C LEU A 62 -7.53 0.35 14.55
N VAL A 63 -6.63 1.06 13.86
CA VAL A 63 -5.64 1.95 14.47
C VAL A 63 -5.84 3.36 13.94
N GLU A 64 -5.94 4.34 14.85
CA GLU A 64 -5.95 5.76 14.49
C GLU A 64 -4.51 6.20 14.27
N GLY A 65 -4.11 6.39 13.02
CA GLY A 65 -2.72 6.62 12.64
C GLY A 65 -2.45 6.35 11.17
N ASP A 66 -1.20 6.58 10.75
CA ASP A 66 -0.76 6.33 9.38
C ASP A 66 -0.37 4.86 9.21
N ILE A 67 -0.67 4.24 8.06
CA ILE A 67 -0.26 2.87 7.78
C ILE A 67 1.25 2.69 7.93
N PHE A 68 2.04 3.70 7.56
CA PHE A 68 3.50 3.68 7.66
C PHE A 68 4.04 3.62 9.09
N ASP A 69 3.19 3.85 10.11
CA ASP A 69 3.51 3.63 11.52
C ASP A 69 3.42 2.14 11.92
N TYR A 70 2.95 1.27 11.02
CA TYR A 70 2.85 -0.17 11.27
C TYR A 70 4.19 -0.78 11.69
N GLN A 71 4.12 -1.55 12.77
CA GLN A 71 5.22 -2.37 13.28
C GLN A 71 4.86 -3.82 13.12
N ARG A 72 5.72 -4.58 12.45
CA ARG A 72 5.49 -6.00 12.20
C ARG A 72 5.56 -6.80 13.49
N GLN A 73 4.45 -7.39 13.91
CA GLN A 73 4.38 -8.18 15.15
C GLN A 73 4.50 -9.69 14.92
N SER A 74 4.19 -10.16 13.70
CA SER A 74 4.17 -11.59 13.38
C SER A 74 5.31 -11.99 12.44
N CYS A 75 5.67 -13.27 12.50
CA CYS A 75 6.62 -13.88 11.56
C CYS A 75 5.94 -14.35 10.27
N GLY A 76 4.61 -14.29 10.17
CA GLY A 76 3.84 -14.75 9.01
C GLY A 76 4.07 -13.89 7.76
N LYS A 77 3.46 -14.32 6.65
CA LYS A 77 3.41 -13.50 5.43
C LYS A 77 2.41 -12.37 5.63
N HIS A 78 2.64 -11.25 4.98
CA HIS A 78 1.76 -10.10 5.04
C HIS A 78 1.24 -9.76 3.64
N ILE A 79 0.01 -9.27 3.60
CA ILE A 79 -0.58 -8.64 2.42
C ILE A 79 -0.78 -7.17 2.79
N TYR A 80 -0.03 -6.29 2.14
CA TYR A 80 -0.16 -4.85 2.30
C TYR A 80 -1.03 -4.30 1.18
N PHE A 81 -2.18 -3.72 1.54
CA PHE A 81 -3.01 -2.96 0.62
C PHE A 81 -2.94 -1.47 0.96
N ILE A 82 -2.30 -0.69 0.10
CA ILE A 82 -1.93 0.70 0.35
C ILE A 82 -2.59 1.58 -0.72
N ASP A 83 -3.77 2.10 -0.41
CA ASP A 83 -4.48 3.05 -1.29
C ASP A 83 -4.14 4.51 -0.95
N LEU A 84 -3.20 5.08 -1.70
CA LEU A 84 -2.64 6.41 -1.42
C LEU A 84 -3.50 7.52 -2.05
N GLU A 85 -3.84 8.54 -1.26
CA GLU A 85 -4.38 9.78 -1.81
C GLU A 85 -3.29 10.56 -2.58
N GLY A 86 -3.63 11.04 -3.77
CA GLY A 86 -2.75 11.84 -4.60
C GLY A 86 -1.92 11.00 -5.57
N THR A 87 -0.66 11.38 -5.74
CA THR A 87 0.30 10.62 -6.55
C THR A 87 1.27 9.92 -5.62
N CYS A 88 1.68 8.68 -5.91
CA CYS A 88 2.74 8.00 -5.15
C CYS A 88 4.10 8.67 -5.43
N ARG A 89 4.31 9.90 -4.95
CA ARG A 89 5.47 10.73 -5.29
C ARG A 89 6.77 10.17 -4.71
N PRO A 90 7.87 10.12 -5.49
CA PRO A 90 9.14 9.60 -5.00
C PRO A 90 9.66 10.33 -3.75
N LYS A 91 9.56 11.66 -3.70
CA LYS A 91 10.06 12.46 -2.56
C LYS A 91 9.37 12.10 -1.23
N GLU A 92 8.10 11.74 -1.29
CA GLU A 92 7.27 11.48 -0.12
C GLU A 92 7.38 10.00 0.30
N TYR A 93 7.25 9.07 -0.65
CA TYR A 93 7.10 7.65 -0.32
C TYR A 93 8.40 6.83 -0.37
N VAL A 94 9.43 7.25 -1.10
CA VAL A 94 10.71 6.53 -1.10
C VAL A 94 11.31 6.41 0.30
N PRO A 95 11.36 7.48 1.13
CA PRO A 95 11.85 7.37 2.51
C PRO A 95 11.04 6.40 3.38
N LEU A 96 9.70 6.38 3.21
CA LEU A 96 8.80 5.55 4.00
C LEU A 96 8.98 4.07 3.67
N PHE A 97 8.94 3.71 2.38
CA PHE A 97 9.19 2.33 1.96
C PHE A 97 10.63 1.88 2.26
N ARG A 98 11.62 2.77 2.09
CA ARG A 98 13.00 2.48 2.50
C ARG A 98 13.06 2.11 3.98
N ASN A 99 12.41 2.89 4.84
CA ASN A 99 12.36 2.60 6.27
C ASN A 99 11.72 1.23 6.53
N TRP A 100 10.60 0.93 5.89
CA TRP A 100 9.95 -0.38 6.00
C TRP A 100 10.84 -1.55 5.57
N PHE A 101 11.60 -1.40 4.49
CA PHE A 101 12.58 -2.41 4.07
C PHE A 101 13.71 -2.56 5.09
N GLN A 102 14.30 -1.46 5.56
CA GLN A 102 15.40 -1.47 6.52
C GLN A 102 14.99 -2.07 7.88
N GLN A 103 13.73 -1.86 8.28
CA GLN A 103 13.18 -2.40 9.52
C GLN A 103 12.64 -3.83 9.38
N ASN A 104 12.77 -4.47 8.21
CA ASN A 104 12.18 -5.78 7.92
C ASN A 104 10.67 -5.84 8.22
N ILE A 105 9.97 -4.72 7.99
CA ILE A 105 8.51 -4.67 8.04
C ILE A 105 7.97 -5.42 6.82
N ILE A 106 8.37 -5.00 5.62
CA ILE A 106 8.19 -5.78 4.40
C ILE A 106 9.33 -6.78 4.28
N ARG A 107 9.01 -8.03 3.97
CA ARG A 107 9.97 -9.12 3.79
C ARG A 107 9.76 -9.86 2.47
N PRO A 108 10.73 -10.68 2.03
CA PRO A 108 10.53 -11.58 0.90
C PRO A 108 9.29 -12.46 1.09
N ASN A 109 8.53 -12.66 0.01
CA ASN A 109 7.23 -13.37 -0.05
C ASN A 109 6.02 -12.65 0.58
N ASP A 110 6.18 -11.41 1.04
CA ASP A 110 5.02 -10.55 1.31
C ASP A 110 4.42 -10.04 -0.01
N PHE A 111 3.13 -9.71 0.02
CA PHE A 111 2.41 -9.16 -1.12
C PHE A 111 2.15 -7.66 -0.90
N LEU A 112 2.46 -6.85 -1.91
CA LEU A 112 2.21 -5.42 -1.89
C LEU A 112 1.26 -5.05 -3.03
N LEU A 113 0.13 -4.46 -2.67
CA LEU A 113 -0.87 -3.93 -3.57
C LEU A 113 -0.95 -2.43 -3.30
N ILE A 114 -0.36 -1.62 -4.19
CA ILE A 114 -0.30 -0.16 -4.01
C ILE A 114 -1.12 0.49 -5.10
N THR A 115 -2.13 1.24 -4.68
CA THR A 115 -2.95 2.08 -5.57
C THR A 115 -2.73 3.55 -5.20
N SER A 116 -2.99 4.43 -6.16
CA SER A 116 -3.10 5.85 -5.85
C SER A 116 -4.19 6.50 -6.68
N TYR A 117 -4.91 7.45 -6.09
CA TYR A 117 -5.99 8.17 -6.75
C TYR A 117 -5.80 9.68 -6.67
N LEU A 118 -5.99 10.36 -7.80
CA LEU A 118 -5.63 11.77 -7.96
C LEU A 118 -6.53 12.79 -7.24
N GLY A 119 -7.47 12.34 -6.40
CA GLY A 119 -8.45 13.19 -5.73
C GLY A 119 -9.07 14.22 -6.69
N ARG A 120 -8.82 15.52 -6.46
CA ARG A 120 -9.23 16.61 -7.35
C ARG A 120 -8.21 16.79 -8.49
N ASN A 121 -8.56 16.28 -9.66
CA ASN A 121 -7.84 16.32 -10.95
C ASN A 121 -6.82 17.49 -11.09
N PRO A 122 -5.56 17.31 -10.65
CA PRO A 122 -4.58 18.41 -10.53
C PRO A 122 -3.95 18.81 -11.87
N GLY A 123 -4.28 18.08 -12.95
CA GLY A 123 -3.61 18.18 -14.25
C GLY A 123 -2.44 17.20 -14.37
N TRP A 124 -2.32 16.57 -15.53
CA TRP A 124 -1.33 15.51 -15.78
C TRP A 124 0.12 16.00 -15.69
N GLU A 125 0.40 17.27 -15.99
CA GLU A 125 1.76 17.83 -15.87
C GLU A 125 2.25 17.75 -14.41
N LYS A 126 1.44 18.19 -13.45
CA LYS A 126 1.75 18.11 -12.00
C LYS A 126 1.84 16.67 -11.50
N VAL A 127 1.15 15.74 -12.16
CA VAL A 127 1.21 14.30 -11.83
C VAL A 127 2.52 13.69 -12.29
N LEU A 128 3.01 14.10 -13.45
CA LEU A 128 4.17 13.51 -14.11
C LEU A 128 5.50 14.17 -13.68
N GLU A 129 5.50 15.47 -13.39
CA GLU A 129 6.69 16.24 -12.98
C GLU A 129 7.51 15.56 -11.86
N PRO A 130 6.90 14.99 -10.79
CA PRO A 130 7.67 14.31 -9.73
C PRO A 130 8.47 13.08 -10.19
N PHE A 131 8.18 12.55 -11.38
CA PHE A 131 8.78 11.34 -11.95
C PHE A 131 9.69 11.64 -13.17
N ASP A 132 10.03 12.90 -13.40
CA ASP A 132 10.81 13.29 -14.58
C ASP A 132 12.24 12.72 -14.60
N ALA A 133 12.82 12.38 -13.46
CA ALA A 133 14.11 11.69 -13.42
C ALA A 133 14.00 10.27 -13.99
N GLU A 134 12.96 9.54 -13.60
CA GLU A 134 12.65 8.18 -13.99
C GLU A 134 12.27 8.11 -15.46
N PHE A 135 11.46 9.07 -15.94
CA PHE A 135 11.15 9.17 -17.36
C PHE A 135 12.39 9.45 -18.21
N ARG A 136 13.33 10.27 -17.73
CA ARG A 136 14.61 10.51 -18.42
C ARG A 136 15.48 9.25 -18.48
N LEU A 137 15.56 8.47 -17.40
CA LEU A 137 16.28 7.21 -17.38
C LEU A 137 15.71 6.21 -18.40
N LEU A 138 14.39 6.15 -18.51
CA LEU A 138 13.68 5.33 -19.50
C LEU A 138 13.65 5.94 -20.90
N ARG A 139 14.26 7.11 -21.12
CA ARG A 139 14.29 7.86 -22.39
C ARG A 139 12.89 8.16 -22.95
N LEU A 140 11.91 8.38 -22.08
CA LEU A 140 10.54 8.75 -22.45
C LEU A 140 10.46 10.26 -22.67
N THR A 141 10.21 10.67 -23.91
CA THR A 141 10.22 12.09 -24.30
C THR A 141 8.81 12.63 -24.50
N SER A 142 7.85 11.82 -24.96
CA SER A 142 6.50 12.30 -25.22
C SER A 142 5.61 12.27 -23.96
N PHE A 143 4.71 13.24 -23.86
CA PHE A 143 3.72 13.31 -22.79
C PHE A 143 2.81 12.08 -22.75
N VAL A 144 2.43 11.56 -23.92
CA VAL A 144 1.55 10.39 -24.05
C VAL A 144 2.23 9.14 -23.49
N GLU A 145 3.51 8.93 -23.79
CA GLU A 145 4.28 7.80 -23.27
C GLU A 145 4.50 7.90 -21.76
N LYS A 146 4.92 9.06 -21.25
CA LYS A 146 5.05 9.30 -19.80
C LYS A 146 3.77 8.96 -19.06
N ARG A 147 2.62 9.43 -19.56
CA ARG A 147 1.30 9.13 -18.99
C ARG A 147 0.96 7.63 -19.04
N LYS A 148 1.26 6.94 -20.14
CA LYS A 148 1.01 5.50 -20.29
C LYS A 148 1.83 4.69 -19.29
N VAL A 149 3.11 5.05 -19.13
CA VAL A 149 4.03 4.38 -18.21
C VAL A 149 3.65 4.68 -16.75
N TYR A 150 3.38 5.94 -16.41
CA TYR A 150 2.90 6.33 -15.08
C TYR A 150 1.72 5.47 -14.64
N LYS A 151 0.67 5.39 -15.47
CA LYS A 151 -0.55 4.63 -15.14
C LYS A 151 -0.29 3.15 -14.85
N ARG A 152 0.81 2.58 -15.35
CA ARG A 152 1.14 1.17 -15.20
C ARG A 152 2.15 0.89 -14.10
N ALA A 153 3.06 1.82 -13.83
CA ALA A 153 4.28 1.53 -13.10
C ALA A 153 4.70 2.59 -12.07
N HIS A 154 3.88 3.63 -11.83
CA HIS A 154 4.29 4.70 -10.90
C HIS A 154 4.66 4.22 -9.48
N PRO A 155 4.01 3.22 -8.84
CA PRO A 155 4.46 2.73 -7.53
C PRO A 155 5.78 1.97 -7.65
N LEU A 156 6.03 1.29 -8.77
CA LEU A 156 7.27 0.56 -9.00
C LEU A 156 8.49 1.49 -9.04
N PHE A 157 8.35 2.72 -9.56
CA PHE A 157 9.43 3.70 -9.51
C PHE A 157 9.85 4.05 -8.08
N VAL A 158 8.87 4.19 -7.19
CA VAL A 158 9.09 4.46 -5.76
C VAL A 158 9.72 3.25 -5.09
N LEU A 159 9.14 2.06 -5.26
CA LEU A 159 9.62 0.83 -4.64
C LEU A 159 11.05 0.49 -5.08
N HIS A 160 11.34 0.59 -6.37
CA HIS A 160 12.67 0.33 -6.91
C HIS A 160 13.71 1.26 -6.29
N GLN A 161 13.42 2.56 -6.20
CA GLN A 161 14.34 3.50 -5.54
C GLN A 161 14.46 3.26 -4.03
N ALA A 162 13.38 2.86 -3.37
CA ALA A 162 13.40 2.52 -1.96
C ALA A 162 14.29 1.29 -1.69
N LEU A 163 14.21 0.25 -2.53
CA LEU A 163 15.09 -0.93 -2.47
C LEU A 163 16.57 -0.56 -2.70
N LEU A 164 16.86 0.21 -3.76
CA LEU A 164 18.23 0.70 -4.01
C LEU A 164 18.78 1.47 -2.81
N LYS A 165 17.99 2.40 -2.23
CA LYS A 165 18.42 3.21 -1.08
C LYS A 165 18.49 2.41 0.23
N ALA A 166 17.84 1.25 0.29
CA ALA A 166 17.93 0.32 1.41
C ALA A 166 19.17 -0.60 1.31
N GLY A 167 19.88 -0.61 0.18
CA GLY A 167 20.98 -1.55 -0.09
C GLY A 167 20.49 -2.97 -0.38
N LEU A 168 19.31 -3.09 -0.99
CA LEU A 168 18.66 -4.35 -1.36
C LEU A 168 18.59 -4.50 -2.88
N GLU A 169 19.69 -4.18 -3.58
CA GLU A 169 19.74 -4.21 -5.04
C GLU A 169 19.56 -5.62 -5.63
N ASP A 170 19.87 -6.65 -4.84
CA ASP A 170 19.69 -8.04 -5.25
C ASP A 170 18.22 -8.45 -5.41
N GLU A 171 17.29 -7.77 -4.74
CA GLU A 171 15.84 -8.00 -4.85
C GLU A 171 15.25 -7.45 -6.17
N LEU A 172 16.06 -6.77 -6.98
CA LEU A 172 15.65 -6.19 -8.26
C LEU A 172 15.89 -7.11 -9.48
N LYS A 173 16.44 -8.30 -9.24
CA LYS A 173 16.85 -9.26 -10.29
C LYS A 173 15.72 -10.15 -10.78
#